data_AF-A0A8J7EX64-F1
#
_entry.id   AF-A0A8J7EX64-F1
#
_cell.length_a   1.000
_cell.length_b   1.000
_cell.length_c   1.000
_cell.angle_alpha   90.00
_cell.angle_beta   90.00
_cell.angle_gamma   90.00
#
_symmetry.space_group_name_H-M   'P 1'
#
loop_
_entity.id
_entity.type
_entity.pdbx_description
1 polymer ?
#
loop_
_entity_poly.entity_id
_entity_poly.type
_entity_poly.pdbx_seq_one_letter_code
_entity_poly.pdbx_strand_id
1 'polypeptide(L)'
;MSRSPEDFRPVNPNLGLHPNVGPFPADQILPWIAIAGGSYYLFKQLLGFTWLWTGMLAAWGIATWWVLTGSKSWRFLSKFIGTPFWVRGYGRYRQIIDD
;
A
#
# COMPACT_ATOMS: atom_id res chain seq x y z
N MET A 1 -5.94 -34.58 -31.13
CA MET A 1 -5.10 -34.96 -29.98
C MET A 1 -5.56 -34.15 -28.77
N SER A 2 -6.46 -34.71 -27.98
CA SER A 2 -7.12 -34.05 -26.84
C SER A 2 -6.14 -33.88 -25.69
N ARG A 3 -5.76 -32.62 -25.37
CA ARG A 3 -4.95 -32.32 -24.19
C ARG A 3 -5.84 -32.46 -22.96
N SER A 4 -5.56 -33.47 -22.15
CA SER A 4 -6.15 -33.68 -20.83
C SER A 4 -5.95 -32.45 -19.90
N PRO A 5 -6.83 -32.24 -18.91
CA PRO A 5 -6.88 -31.05 -18.02
C PRO A 5 -5.71 -30.90 -17.02
N GLU A 6 -4.52 -31.44 -17.31
CA GLU A 6 -3.52 -31.83 -16.31
C GLU A 6 -2.38 -30.82 -16.09
N ASP A 7 -2.43 -29.65 -16.73
CA ASP A 7 -1.38 -28.63 -16.55
C ASP A 7 -1.96 -27.29 -16.06
N PHE A 8 -2.89 -27.36 -15.10
CA PHE A 8 -3.21 -26.20 -14.28
C PHE A 8 -2.09 -26.02 -13.25
N ARG A 9 -1.17 -25.09 -13.52
CA ARG A 9 -0.15 -24.70 -12.54
C ARG A 9 -0.76 -23.71 -11.56
N PRO A 10 -0.93 -24.08 -10.28
CA PRO A 10 -1.43 -23.15 -9.29
C PRO A 10 -0.45 -21.97 -9.19
N VAL A 11 -0.98 -20.75 -9.33
CA VAL A 11 -0.22 -19.54 -9.03
C VAL A 11 0.04 -19.48 -7.53
N ASN A 12 1.15 -18.86 -7.12
CA ASN A 12 1.45 -18.67 -5.71
C ASN A 12 0.28 -17.94 -5.04
N PRO A 13 -0.37 -18.51 -4.01
CA PRO A 13 -1.49 -17.87 -3.33
C PRO A 13 -1.11 -16.55 -2.64
N ASN A 14 0.19 -16.29 -2.48
CA ASN A 14 0.70 -15.00 -1.97
C ASN A 14 0.64 -13.86 -3.00
N LEU A 15 0.25 -14.12 -4.25
CA LEU A 15 0.18 -13.11 -5.30
C LEU A 15 -0.96 -12.12 -4.99
N GLY A 16 -0.60 -10.95 -4.45
CA GLY A 16 -1.55 -9.88 -4.09
C GLY A 16 -1.85 -9.76 -2.59
N LEU A 17 -1.23 -10.59 -1.74
CA LEU A 17 -1.31 -10.39 -0.30
C LEU A 17 -0.47 -9.18 0.12
N HIS A 18 -1.10 -8.23 0.81
CA HIS A 18 -0.40 -7.12 1.48
C HIS A 18 -0.13 -7.48 2.94
N PRO A 19 1.05 -7.12 3.48
CA PRO A 19 1.35 -7.31 4.88
C PRO A 19 0.44 -6.41 5.73
N ASN A 20 -0.36 -7.03 6.60
CA ASN A 20 -1.17 -6.33 7.58
C ASN A 20 -0.60 -6.60 8.98
N VAL A 21 -0.41 -5.54 9.77
CA VAL A 21 0.00 -5.65 11.18
C VAL A 21 -1.29 -5.56 12.00
N GLY A 22 -1.88 -6.72 12.30
CA GLY A 22 -3.17 -6.80 13.00
C GLY A 22 -4.32 -6.19 12.18
N PRO A 23 -5.19 -5.34 12.75
CA PRO A 23 -6.29 -4.69 12.02
C PRO A 23 -5.83 -3.51 11.15
N PHE A 24 -4.55 -3.14 11.21
CA PHE A 24 -4.01 -1.98 10.51
C PHE A 24 -3.12 -2.40 9.33
N PRO A 25 -3.26 -1.75 8.15
CA PRO A 25 -2.36 -2.00 7.04
C PRO A 25 -0.94 -1.53 7.41
N ALA A 26 0.06 -2.40 7.20
CA ALA A 26 1.46 -2.09 7.57
C ALA A 26 2.00 -0.86 6.82
N ASP A 27 1.43 -0.57 5.65
CA ASP A 27 1.77 0.56 4.79
C ASP A 27 1.57 1.94 5.47
N GLN A 28 0.84 2.02 6.58
CA GLN A 28 0.62 3.27 7.32
C GLN A 28 1.70 3.59 8.37
N ILE A 29 2.53 2.62 8.74
CA ILE A 29 3.57 2.79 9.77
C ILE A 29 4.67 3.75 9.29
N LEU A 30 5.11 3.59 8.04
CA LEU A 30 6.16 4.44 7.44
C LEU A 30 5.78 5.93 7.44
N PRO A 31 4.58 6.34 6.96
CA PRO A 31 4.12 7.72 7.08
C PRO A 31 4.07 8.26 8.51
N TRP A 32 3.60 7.47 9.48
CA TRP A 32 3.53 7.93 10.87
C TRP A 32 4.92 8.19 11.45
N ILE A 33 5.89 7.32 11.16
CA ILE A 33 7.29 7.51 11.58
C ILE A 33 7.86 8.77 10.92
N ALA A 34 7.60 8.99 9.62
CA ALA A 34 8.06 10.18 8.91
C ALA A 34 7.45 11.47 9.48
N ILE A 35 6.16 11.48 9.77
CA ILE A 35 5.45 12.62 10.36
C ILE A 35 5.94 12.88 11.78
N ALA A 36 6.08 11.84 12.61
CA ALA A 36 6.55 11.97 13.98
C ALA A 36 8.01 12.44 14.02
N GLY A 37 8.89 11.85 13.21
CA GLY A 37 10.29 12.24 13.09
C GLY A 37 10.46 13.66 12.55
N GLY A 38 9.71 14.01 11.49
CA GLY A 38 9.70 15.37 10.92
C GLY A 38 9.20 16.41 11.91
N SER A 39 8.11 16.10 12.63
CA SER A 39 7.55 16.98 13.66
C SER A 39 8.50 17.16 14.84
N TYR A 40 9.18 16.10 15.27
CA TYR A 40 10.21 16.18 16.30
C TYR A 40 11.37 17.08 15.85
N TYR A 41 11.91 16.86 14.64
CA TYR A 41 13.00 17.66 14.14
C TYR A 41 12.62 19.15 13.99
N LEU A 42 11.47 19.44 13.39
CA LEU A 42 11.01 20.81 13.14
C LEU A 42 10.63 21.55 14.43
N PHE A 43 9.80 20.96 15.28
CA PHE A 43 9.26 21.67 16.44
C PHE A 43 10.14 21.57 17.68
N LYS A 44 10.80 20.43 17.90
CA LYS A 44 11.67 20.26 19.05
C LYS A 44 13.06 20.83 18.80
N GLN A 45 13.65 20.51 17.65
CA GLN A 45 15.06 20.79 17.42
C GLN A 45 15.34 22.16 16.81
N LEU A 46 14.45 22.63 15.92
CA LEU A 46 14.56 23.97 15.33
C LEU A 46 13.90 25.04 16.19
N LEU A 47 12.72 24.78 16.74
CA LEU A 47 11.90 25.80 17.42
C LEU A 47 11.90 25.69 18.96
N GLY A 48 12.49 24.64 19.55
CA GLY A 48 12.61 24.50 21.00
C GLY A 48 11.29 24.33 21.76
N PHE A 49 10.20 23.92 21.09
CA PHE A 49 8.88 23.82 21.73
C PHE A 49 8.82 22.80 22.88
N THR A 50 7.90 23.02 23.82
CA THR A 50 7.57 22.07 24.88
C THR A 50 7.07 20.75 24.28
N TRP A 51 7.40 19.64 24.94
CA TRP A 51 7.01 18.28 24.51
C TRP A 51 5.51 18.13 24.22
N LEU A 52 4.67 18.86 24.97
CA LEU A 52 3.22 18.88 24.78
C LEU A 52 2.83 19.37 23.37
N TRP A 53 3.40 20.50 22.93
CA TRP A 53 3.12 21.07 21.62
C TRP A 53 3.65 20.21 20.49
N THR A 54 4.86 19.65 20.64
CA THR A 54 5.42 18.70 19.68
C THR A 54 4.54 17.45 19.54
N GLY A 55 4.05 16.91 20.66
CA GLY A 55 3.15 15.77 20.69
C GLY A 55 1.78 16.08 20.07
N MET A 56 1.19 17.24 20.36
CA MET A 56 -0.07 17.67 19.77
C MET A 56 0.03 17.85 18.26
N LEU A 57 1.11 18.46 17.77
CA LEU A 57 1.32 18.66 16.33
C LEU A 57 1.62 17.34 15.61
N ALA A 58 2.39 16.43 16.23
CA ALA A 58 2.61 15.09 15.69
C ALA A 58 1.30 14.29 15.64
N ALA A 59 0.50 14.31 16.71
CA ALA A 59 -0.81 13.66 16.75
C ALA A 59 -1.78 14.25 15.72
N TRP A 60 -1.78 15.58 15.56
CA TRP A 60 -2.55 16.25 14.52
C TRP A 60 -2.09 15.83 13.12
N GLY A 61 -0.78 15.80 12.84
CA GLY A 61 -0.25 15.34 11.57
C GLY A 61 -0.61 13.89 11.26
N ILE A 62 -0.57 13.01 12.26
CA ILE A 62 -1.01 11.61 12.14
C ILE A 62 -2.52 11.54 11.86
N ALA A 63 -3.33 12.37 12.53
CA ALA A 63 -4.78 12.44 12.30
C ALA A 63 -5.12 12.95 10.89
N THR A 64 -4.44 14.01 10.42
CA THR A 64 -4.61 14.54 9.05
C THR A 64 -4.23 13.49 8.01
N TRP A 65 -3.13 12.77 8.25
CA TRP A 65 -2.72 11.66 7.39
C TRP A 65 -3.77 10.54 7.38
N TRP A 66 -4.34 10.22 8.54
CA TRP A 66 -5.43 9.26 8.67
C TRP A 66 -6.68 9.63 7.87
N VAL A 67 -7.07 10.91 7.91
CA VAL A 67 -8.21 11.42 7.11
C VAL A 67 -7.93 11.28 5.61
N LEU A 68 -6.69 11.48 5.18
CA LEU A 68 -6.29 11.34 3.77
C LEU A 68 -6.23 9.88 3.30
N THR A 69 -5.72 8.97 4.13
CA THR A 69 -5.51 7.56 3.72
C THR A 69 -6.69 6.64 4.02
N GLY A 70 -7.48 6.93 5.07
CA GLY A 70 -8.69 6.21 5.44
C GLY A 70 -8.54 4.69 5.43
N SER A 71 -9.61 3.99 5.01
CA SER A 71 -9.65 2.52 4.89
C SER A 71 -8.95 1.97 3.63
N LYS A 72 -8.49 2.84 2.72
CA LYS A 72 -7.95 2.45 1.41
C LYS A 72 -6.65 3.19 1.10
N SER A 73 -5.63 2.99 1.94
CA SER A 73 -4.28 3.57 1.76
C SER A 73 -3.73 3.32 0.35
N TRP A 74 -3.96 2.12 -0.21
CA TRP A 74 -3.52 1.76 -1.55
C TRP A 74 -4.11 2.65 -2.65
N ARG A 75 -5.29 3.26 -2.46
CA ARG A 75 -5.94 4.10 -3.49
C ARG A 75 -5.20 5.43 -3.69
N PHE A 76 -4.50 5.89 -2.66
CA PHE A 76 -3.63 7.06 -2.73
C PHE A 76 -2.20 6.66 -3.10
N LEU A 77 -1.66 5.64 -2.43
CA LEU A 77 -0.26 5.25 -2.60
C LEU A 77 0.02 4.62 -3.98
N SER A 78 -0.96 3.91 -4.57
CA SER A 78 -0.82 3.30 -5.89
C SER A 78 -0.64 4.31 -7.02
N LYS A 79 -1.00 5.58 -6.82
CA LYS A 79 -0.75 6.64 -7.81
C LYS A 79 0.73 6.95 -7.99
N PHE A 80 1.55 6.67 -6.97
CA PHE A 80 3.00 6.85 -7.02
C PHE A 80 3.72 5.59 -7.52
N ILE A 81 3.00 4.48 -7.67
CA ILE A 81 3.53 3.24 -8.23
C ILE A 81 3.26 3.30 -9.73
N GLY A 82 4.32 3.26 -10.54
CA GLY A 82 4.20 3.21 -12.00
C GLY A 82 3.33 2.04 -12.43
N THR A 83 2.55 2.22 -13.52
CA THR A 83 1.75 1.12 -14.07
C THR A 83 2.65 -0.08 -14.33
N PRO A 84 2.27 -1.29 -13.88
CA PRO A 84 3.08 -2.46 -14.15
C PRO A 84 3.17 -2.62 -15.67
N PHE A 85 4.40 -2.76 -16.18
CA PHE A 85 4.58 -3.14 -17.58
C PHE A 85 3.88 -4.49 -17.77
N TRP A 86 2.84 -4.53 -18.60
CA TRP A 86 2.18 -5.75 -19.00
C TRP A 86 3.10 -6.54 -19.93
N VAL A 87 4.14 -7.19 -19.39
CA VAL A 87 5.15 -7.86 -20.23
C VAL A 87 4.65 -9.21 -20.77
N ARG A 88 3.57 -9.80 -20.22
CA ARG A 88 3.08 -11.15 -20.65
C ARG A 88 1.57 -11.36 -20.47
N GLY A 89 0.74 -10.52 -21.10
CA GLY A 89 -0.68 -10.81 -21.25
C GLY A 89 -0.91 -11.89 -22.33
N TYR A 90 -0.77 -13.17 -21.97
CA TYR A 90 -1.16 -14.26 -22.89
C TYR A 90 -2.67 -14.49 -22.77
N GLY A 91 -3.43 -13.97 -23.73
CA GLY A 91 -4.82 -14.38 -23.94
C GLY A 91 -4.84 -15.74 -24.64
N ARG A 92 -5.46 -16.76 -24.03
CA ARG A 92 -5.72 -18.03 -24.72
C ARG A 92 -6.74 -17.74 -25.84
N TYR A 93 -6.37 -18.00 -27.09
CA TYR A 93 -7.29 -17.94 -28.22
C TYR A 93 -8.45 -18.90 -27.97
N ARG A 94 -9.67 -18.37 -27.81
CA ARG A 94 -10.91 -19.14 -27.87
C ARG A 94 -11.44 -19.05 -29.29
N GLN A 95 -11.62 -20.19 -29.93
CA GLN A 95 -12.37 -20.27 -31.18
C GLN A 95 -13.83 -19.94 -30.87
N ILE A 96 -14.44 -19.12 -31.72
CA ILE A 96 -15.83 -18.64 -31.58
C ILE A 96 -16.82 -19.71 -32.07
N ILE A 97 -16.31 -20.80 -32.65
CA ILE A 97 -17.08 -21.89 -33.25
C ILE A 97 -16.65 -23.18 -32.54
N ASP A 98 -17.52 -23.66 -31.67
CA ASP A 98 -17.60 -25.06 -31.27
C ASP A 98 -18.52 -25.74 -32.31
N ASP A 99 -18.03 -26.80 -32.97
CA ASP A 99 -18.87 -27.79 -33.67
C ASP A 99 -19.32 -28.88 -32.67
#